data_AF-A0A9D9QZ87-F1
#
_entry.id   AF-A0A9D9QZ87-F1
#
_cell.length_a   1.000
_cell.length_b   1.000
_cell.length_c   1.000
_cell.angle_alpha   90.00
_cell.angle_beta   90.00
_cell.angle_gamma   90.00
#
_symmetry.space_group_name_H-M   'P 1'
#
loop_
_entity.id
_entity.type
_entity.pdbx_description
1 polymer ?
#
loop_
_entity_poly.entity_id
_entity_poly.type
_entity_poly.pdbx_seq_one_letter_code
_entity_poly.pdbx_strand_id
1 'polypeptide(L)' 'MNCTIRYKERRHYKYTLFEDYPIQTDLRPPHAISTRFIDLDLDGLLTIKKNYAWDGASGAFDTKNIM' A
#
# COMPACT_ATOMS: atom_id res chain seq x y z
N MET A 1 -4.57 25.31 -20.94
CA MET A 1 -5.50 24.34 -20.33
C MET A 1 -4.94 24.00 -18.96
N ASN A 2 -5.52 24.56 -17.89
CA ASN A 2 -5.00 24.36 -16.53
C ASN A 2 -5.80 23.24 -15.88
N CYS A 3 -5.17 22.08 -15.66
CA CYS A 3 -5.76 21.00 -14.88
C CYS A 3 -5.35 21.21 -13.42
N THR A 4 -6.24 21.80 -12.63
CA THR A 4 -6.00 22.00 -11.20
C THR A 4 -6.49 20.78 -10.43
N ILE A 5 -5.56 19.95 -9.96
CA ILE A 5 -5.89 18.88 -9.01
C ILE A 5 -6.12 19.52 -7.64
N ARG A 6 -7.29 19.23 -7.03
CA ARG A 6 -7.65 19.64 -5.67
C ARG A 6 -7.62 18.42 -4.75
N TYR A 7 -6.94 18.51 -3.62
CA TYR A 7 -6.94 17.49 -2.57
C TYR A 7 -7.30 18.12 -1.21
N LYS A 8 -7.87 17.31 -0.31
CA LYS A 8 -8.27 17.68 1.06
C LYS A 8 -7.62 16.71 2.05
N GLU A 9 -7.08 17.26 3.12
CA GLU A 9 -6.39 16.55 4.20
C GLU A 9 -7.32 15.56 4.93
N ARG A 10 -6.83 14.34 5.21
CA ARG A 10 -7.50 13.37 6.08
C ARG A 10 -6.71 13.20 7.38
N ARG A 11 -7.40 13.34 8.51
CA ARG A 11 -6.84 13.09 9.84
C ARG A 11 -6.87 11.58 10.09
N HIS A 12 -5.74 10.94 9.80
CA HIS A 12 -5.38 9.57 10.18
C HIS A 12 -6.17 8.50 9.39
N TYR A 13 -5.46 7.88 8.45
CA TYR A 13 -5.87 6.74 7.64
C TYR A 13 -6.77 5.74 8.36
N LYS A 14 -7.76 5.16 7.66
CA LYS A 14 -8.72 4.21 8.27
C LYS A 14 -8.07 2.95 8.81
N TYR A 15 -7.04 2.47 8.14
CA TYR A 15 -6.34 1.24 8.49
C TYR A 15 -4.85 1.50 8.58
N THR A 16 -4.20 0.77 9.47
CA THR A 16 -2.76 0.80 9.65
C THR A 16 -2.29 -0.61 9.96
N LEU A 17 -1.25 -1.05 9.27
CA LEU A 17 -0.72 -2.40 9.42
C LEU A 17 -0.04 -2.55 10.80
N PHE A 18 -0.42 -3.58 11.55
CA PHE A 18 0.06 -3.79 12.93
C PHE A 18 1.49 -4.37 12.99
N GLU A 19 1.85 -5.19 12.00
CA GLU A 19 3.13 -5.86 11.84
C GLU A 19 3.49 -5.96 10.36
N ASP A 20 4.72 -6.35 10.03
CA ASP A 20 5.12 -6.53 8.62
C ASP A 20 4.30 -7.66 7.98
N TYR A 21 3.85 -7.45 6.76
CA TYR A 21 3.04 -8.40 6.02
C TYR A 21 3.77 -8.83 4.74
N PRO A 22 4.48 -9.98 4.76
CA PRO A 22 5.09 -10.55 3.59
C PRO A 22 4.05 -11.31 2.76
N ILE A 23 4.04 -11.06 1.46
CA ILE A 23 3.23 -11.78 0.48
C ILE A 23 4.07 -12.14 -0.73
N GLN A 24 4.03 -13.42 -1.11
CA GLN A 24 4.65 -13.87 -2.34
C GLN A 24 3.77 -13.45 -3.52
N THR A 25 4.37 -12.74 -4.47
CA THR A 25 3.70 -12.29 -5.69
C THR A 25 4.41 -12.85 -6.92
N ASP A 26 3.77 -12.73 -8.08
CA ASP A 26 4.38 -13.02 -9.39
C ASP A 26 5.08 -11.79 -9.99
N LEU A 27 5.11 -10.66 -9.26
CA LEU A 27 5.84 -9.47 -9.69
C LEU A 27 7.34 -9.74 -9.65
N ARG A 28 8.04 -9.43 -10.74
CA ARG A 28 9.50 -9.57 -10.86
C ARG A 28 10.05 -8.24 -11.37
N PRO A 29 10.38 -7.28 -10.50
CA PRO A 29 10.90 -6.00 -10.93
C PRO A 29 12.33 -6.16 -11.45
N PRO A 30 12.80 -5.29 -12.38
CA PRO A 30 14.18 -5.34 -12.87
C PRO A 30 15.21 -4.96 -11.79
N HIS A 31 14.78 -4.29 -10.73
CA HIS A 31 15.59 -3.91 -9.58
C HIS A 31 14.73 -4.01 -8.31
N ALA A 32 15.35 -4.32 -7.16
CA ALA A 32 14.64 -4.34 -5.89
C ALA A 32 14.07 -2.96 -5.57
N ILE A 33 12.82 -2.93 -5.10
CA ILE A 33 12.17 -1.72 -4.65
C ILE A 33 12.28 -1.71 -3.13
N SER A 34 12.86 -0.66 -2.57
CA SER A 34 12.84 -0.45 -1.13
C SER A 34 12.41 0.98 -0.83
N THR A 35 11.33 1.08 -0.07
CA THR A 35 10.77 2.35 0.39
C THR A 35 10.56 2.29 1.90
N ARG A 36 10.04 3.38 2.45
CA ARG A 36 9.69 3.47 3.87
C ARG A 36 8.69 2.38 4.30
N PHE A 37 7.77 1.97 3.42
CA PHE A 37 6.68 1.07 3.79
C PHE A 37 6.52 -0.16 2.90
N ILE A 38 7.25 -0.24 1.79
CA ILE A 38 7.15 -1.33 0.82
C ILE A 38 8.56 -1.76 0.46
N ASP A 39 8.84 -3.05 0.62
CA ASP A 39 9.97 -3.72 -0.03
C ASP A 39 9.42 -4.74 -1.04
N LEU A 40 10.01 -4.80 -2.23
CA LEU A 40 9.77 -5.84 -3.22
C LEU A 40 11.12 -6.31 -3.73
N ASP A 41 11.48 -7.55 -3.44
CA ASP A 41 12.71 -8.14 -3.93
C ASP A 41 12.58 -8.64 -5.39
N LEU A 42 13.68 -9.16 -5.92
CA LEU A 42 13.74 -9.66 -7.30
C LEU A 42 12.98 -10.99 -7.47
N ASP A 43 12.77 -11.73 -6.38
CA ASP A 43 12.06 -13.01 -6.33
C ASP A 43 10.54 -12.83 -6.14
N GLY A 44 10.09 -11.58 -6.01
CA GLY A 44 8.68 -11.21 -5.91
C GLY A 44 8.09 -11.28 -4.51
N LEU A 45 8.92 -11.35 -3.47
CA LEU A 45 8.48 -11.21 -2.10
C LEU A 45 8.18 -9.72 -1.83
N LEU A 46 6.89 -9.39 -1.76
CA LEU A 46 6.41 -8.08 -1.39
C LEU A 46 6.24 -8.04 0.13
N THR A 47 6.96 -7.15 0.81
CA THR A 47 6.78 -6.89 2.23
C THR A 47 6.15 -5.51 2.42
N ILE A 48 4.93 -5.48 2.92
CA ILE A 48 4.29 -4.24 3.39
C ILE A 48 4.68 -4.06 4.85
N LYS A 49 5.38 -2.97 5.17
CA LYS A 49 5.92 -2.76 6.51
C LYS A 49 4.86 -2.26 7.47
N LYS A 50 5.09 -2.57 8.75
CA LYS A 50 4.33 -2.04 9.88
C LYS A 50 4.13 -0.53 9.77
N ASN A 51 2.96 -0.09 10.22
CA ASN A 51 2.49 1.29 10.14
C ASN A 51 2.19 1.79 8.72
N TYR A 52 2.21 0.92 7.70
CA TYR A 52 1.65 1.28 6.39
C TYR A 52 0.16 1.56 6.55
N ALA A 53 -0.26 2.73 6.09
CA ALA A 53 -1.57 3.28 6.38
C ALA A 53 -2.35 3.53 5.08
N TRP A 54 -3.61 3.09 5.03
CA TRP A 54 -4.46 3.21 3.84
C TRP A 54 -5.94 3.43 4.20
N ASP A 55 -6.72 3.87 3.23
CA ASP A 55 -8.11 4.34 3.42
C ASP A 55 -9.20 3.28 3.12
N GLY A 56 -8.80 2.02 3.00
CA GLY A 56 -9.66 0.94 2.49
C GLY A 56 -9.84 0.99 0.97
N ALA A 57 -10.73 0.15 0.44
CA ALA A 57 -11.07 0.18 -0.98
C ALA A 57 -11.84 1.46 -1.33
N SER A 58 -11.48 2.08 -2.46
CA SER A 58 -12.25 3.21 -2.99
C SER A 58 -13.44 2.69 -3.78
N GLY A 59 -14.66 3.05 -3.36
CA GLY A 59 -15.90 2.74 -4.10
C GLY A 59 -16.48 1.34 -3.88
N ALA A 60 -15.94 0.54 -2.95
CA ALA A 60 -16.49 -0.74 -2.54
C ALA A 60 -16.83 -0.73 -1.03
N PHE A 61 -17.80 -1.56 -0.63
CA PHE A 61 -18.09 -1.77 0.79
C PHE A 61 -16.89 -2.39 1.49
N ASP A 62 -16.61 -1.91 2.69
CA ASP A 62 -15.52 -2.45 3.50
C ASP A 62 -15.87 -3.86 3.94
N THR A 63 -15.12 -4.85 3.44
CA THR A 63 -15.28 -6.26 3.81
C THR A 63 -14.05 -6.72 4.57
N LYS A 64 -14.19 -7.77 5.37
CA LYS A 64 -13.07 -8.37 6.15
C LYS A 64 -11.87 -8.81 5.29
N ASN A 65 -12.01 -8.83 3.96
CA ASN A 65 -10.98 -9.26 3.01
C ASN A 65 -10.27 -8.08 2.31
N ILE A 66 -10.44 -6.84 2.78
CA ILE A 66 -9.69 -5.69 2.23
C ILE A 66 -8.35 -5.59 2.97
N MET A 67 -7.42 -6.43 2.53
CA MET A 67 -5.97 -6.34 2.68
C MET A 67 -5.34 -7.04 1.46
#